data_AF-A0AAW1QHF0-F1
#
_entry.id   AF-A0AAW1QHF0-F1
#
_cell.length_a   1.000
_cell.length_b   1.000
_cell.length_c   1.000
_cell.angle_alpha   90.00
_cell.angle_beta   90.00
_cell.angle_gamma   90.00
#
_symmetry.space_group_name_H-M   'P 1'
#
loop_
_entity.id
_entity.type
_entity.pdbx_description
1 polymer ?
#
loop_
_entity_poly.entity_id
_entity_poly.type
_entity_poly.pdbx_seq_one_letter_code
_entity_poly.pdbx_strand_id
1 'polypeptide(L)'
;MDALKAEIAKVGRQIDKAESDGNTAVAQGRAEDARRLRRKEEQLQRTEEQLLREEILIALEASGKSRETSLQISCPQPGNVKLNLDSLAPELKACAEGCYTFKPPKKNPRLGPFLADPGDQASSAIQAWLDMSARLPDATNPYGFCTTKEPLLISGPIKSGKTFALEALVLAVARKHAVFGVGCERELVVCVLRLPVGGMQERLQILKDLLWTLLHWQARQGIPAKEPYWKNWLRAFHSMDPVIIEACLLELVGRISVPTLILLDECQTFFMPRDEQGNLSETDRHCQLSLFKRLMQDSSGYINWAVTASAMATFWDGLVDSPPNGAFLFNGHRRLQLSPTMPPLHFNFCRQQLSGSMQGTDISDELANLANSSPALLTFYASELAREGTDIGISDVVGNADFKITRMIYADLLPVLNKIPQEQRRALYDMSCPLTGSQCQRIANPALLRVLHGLTAPILEGSERIYLTSSIYRQAFKASPSHIIA
;
A
#
# COMPACT_ATOMS: atom_id res chain seq x y z
N MET A 1 -36.17 -7.62 20.47
CA MET A 1 -35.24 -6.85 19.61
C MET A 1 -35.95 -5.79 18.77
N ASP A 2 -36.84 -6.13 17.84
CA ASP A 2 -37.41 -5.13 16.90
C ASP A 2 -38.26 -4.02 17.55
N ALA A 3 -39.02 -4.35 18.60
CA ALA A 3 -39.77 -3.35 19.37
C ALA A 3 -38.87 -2.33 20.08
N LEU A 4 -37.69 -2.76 20.55
CA LEU A 4 -36.71 -1.91 21.24
C LEU A 4 -36.01 -0.97 20.25
N LYS A 5 -35.64 -1.47 19.07
CA LYS A 5 -35.10 -0.68 17.97
C LYS A 5 -36.09 0.39 17.48
N ALA A 6 -37.36 0.03 17.39
CA ALA A 6 -38.43 0.98 17.05
C ALA A 6 -38.59 2.08 18.12
N GLU A 7 -38.43 1.75 19.40
CA GLU A 7 -38.50 2.73 20.49
C GLU A 7 -37.27 3.65 20.54
N ILE A 8 -36.06 3.14 20.31
CA ILE A 8 -34.83 3.95 20.18
C ILE A 8 -34.99 4.95 19.03
N ALA A 9 -35.40 4.50 17.84
CA ALA A 9 -35.64 5.38 16.69
C ALA A 9 -36.76 6.41 16.93
N LYS A 10 -37.74 6.09 17.78
CA LYS A 10 -38.79 7.03 18.19
C LYS A 10 -38.25 8.11 19.14
N VAL A 11 -37.38 7.74 20.09
CA VAL A 11 -36.74 8.68 21.02
C VAL A 11 -35.76 9.59 20.30
N GLY A 12 -34.95 9.07 19.36
CA GLY A 12 -34.06 9.89 18.53
C GLY A 12 -34.79 10.99 17.76
N ARG A 13 -35.90 10.65 17.11
CA ARG A 13 -36.77 11.65 16.42
C ARG A 13 -37.38 12.69 17.37
N GLN A 14 -37.60 12.35 18.64
CA GLN A 14 -38.10 13.30 19.64
C GLN A 14 -37.01 14.25 20.12
N ILE A 15 -35.75 13.80 20.16
CA ILE A 15 -34.58 14.62 20.46
C ILE A 15 -34.35 15.62 19.32
N ASP A 16 -34.33 15.14 18.07
CA ASP A 16 -34.13 16.00 16.90
C ASP A 16 -35.18 17.11 16.81
N LYS A 17 -36.45 16.77 17.09
CA LYS A 17 -37.56 17.73 17.12
C LYS A 17 -37.46 18.72 18.29
N ALA A 18 -36.97 18.27 19.45
CA ALA A 18 -36.75 19.16 20.60
C ALA A 18 -35.59 20.13 20.36
N GLU A 19 -34.63 19.75 19.51
CA GLU A 19 -33.44 20.55 19.17
C GLU A 19 -33.66 21.48 17.96
N SER A 20 -34.56 21.14 17.02
CA SER A 20 -34.85 21.96 15.83
C SER A 20 -35.69 23.20 16.10
N ASP A 21 -36.55 23.18 17.12
CA ASP A 21 -37.54 24.25 17.39
C ASP A 21 -36.94 25.33 18.32
N GLY A 22 -35.82 25.92 17.90
CA GLY A 22 -35.08 26.93 18.65
C GLY A 22 -35.46 28.36 18.29
N ASN A 23 -36.51 28.93 18.92
CA ASN A 23 -36.59 30.38 19.15
C ASN A 23 -37.58 30.78 20.26
N THR A 24 -37.07 31.57 21.21
CA THR A 24 -37.72 32.28 22.34
C THR A 24 -38.09 31.51 23.61
N ALA A 25 -37.71 32.12 24.76
CA ALA A 25 -38.07 32.01 26.20
C ALA A 25 -38.47 30.68 26.87
N VAL A 26 -38.84 29.62 26.14
CA VAL A 26 -39.21 28.28 26.65
C VAL A 26 -37.98 27.33 26.72
N ALA A 27 -36.77 27.88 26.55
CA ALA A 27 -35.54 27.13 26.31
C ALA A 27 -35.04 26.32 27.52
N GLN A 28 -35.32 26.73 28.76
CA GLN A 28 -34.79 26.03 29.95
C GLN A 28 -35.54 24.72 30.26
N GLY A 29 -36.88 24.70 30.21
CA GLY A 29 -37.65 23.46 30.43
C GLY A 29 -37.44 22.41 29.32
N ARG A 30 -37.23 22.86 28.07
CA ARG A 30 -37.03 21.97 26.92
C ARG A 30 -35.62 21.41 26.80
N ALA A 31 -34.61 22.14 27.28
CA ALA A 31 -33.25 21.61 27.42
C ALA A 31 -33.20 20.48 28.47
N GLU A 32 -34.04 20.56 29.50
CA GLU A 32 -34.17 19.50 30.51
C GLU A 32 -34.89 18.27 29.94
N ASP A 33 -35.91 18.45 29.11
CA ASP A 33 -36.57 17.37 28.38
C ASP A 33 -35.65 16.67 27.37
N ALA A 34 -34.83 17.41 26.61
CA ALA A 34 -33.85 16.84 25.70
C ALA A 34 -32.78 16.02 26.46
N ARG A 35 -32.31 16.50 27.61
CA ARG A 35 -31.40 15.75 28.49
C ARG A 35 -32.06 14.49 29.06
N ARG A 36 -33.35 14.56 29.42
CA ARG A 36 -34.11 13.40 29.90
C ARG A 36 -34.30 12.36 28.79
N LEU A 37 -34.55 12.78 27.56
CA LEU A 37 -34.69 11.89 26.41
C LEU A 37 -33.35 11.24 26.03
N ARG A 38 -32.23 11.98 26.06
CA ARG A 38 -30.88 11.41 25.85
C ARG A 38 -30.53 10.35 26.91
N ARG A 39 -30.86 10.59 28.18
CA ARG A 39 -30.70 9.56 29.24
C ARG A 39 -31.57 8.32 29.00
N LYS A 40 -32.78 8.51 28.49
CA LYS A 40 -33.69 7.39 28.14
C LYS A 40 -33.12 6.60 26.95
N GLU A 41 -32.57 7.27 25.95
CA GLU A 41 -31.91 6.63 24.80
C GLU A 41 -30.70 5.79 25.25
N GLU A 42 -29.82 6.34 26.10
CA GLU A 42 -28.68 5.61 26.66
C GLU A 42 -29.10 4.37 27.47
N GLN A 43 -30.19 4.45 28.24
CA GLN A 43 -30.74 3.30 28.98
C GLN A 43 -31.30 2.22 28.04
N LEU A 44 -31.97 2.62 26.96
CA LEU A 44 -32.50 1.68 25.97
C LEU A 44 -31.37 0.99 25.18
N GLN A 45 -30.31 1.71 24.83
CA GLN A 45 -29.12 1.13 24.18
C GLN A 45 -28.39 0.13 25.08
N ARG A 46 -28.27 0.41 26.39
CA ARG A 46 -27.71 -0.56 27.36
C ARG A 46 -28.58 -1.81 27.50
N THR A 47 -29.90 -1.66 27.47
CA THR A 47 -30.84 -2.79 27.50
C THR A 47 -30.73 -3.63 26.21
N GLU A 48 -30.53 -2.98 25.06
CA GLU A 48 -30.30 -3.68 23.77
C GLU A 48 -29.01 -4.50 23.82
N GLU A 49 -27.93 -3.91 24.34
CA GLU A 49 -26.64 -4.61 24.49
C GLU A 49 -26.72 -5.80 25.46
N GLN A 50 -27.49 -5.69 26.54
CA GLN A 50 -27.71 -6.79 27.48
C GLN A 50 -28.51 -7.94 26.85
N LEU A 51 -29.59 -7.64 26.13
CA LEU A 51 -30.40 -8.66 25.46
C LEU A 51 -29.63 -9.39 24.34
N LEU A 52 -28.78 -8.67 23.59
CA LEU A 52 -27.86 -9.26 22.61
C LEU A 52 -26.86 -10.23 23.26
N ARG A 53 -26.34 -9.88 24.45
CA ARG A 53 -25.43 -10.77 25.19
C ARG A 53 -26.15 -12.04 25.68
N GLU A 54 -27.41 -11.92 26.14
CA GLU A 54 -28.21 -13.07 26.56
C GLU A 54 -28.61 -13.98 25.39
N GLU A 55 -28.99 -13.42 24.23
CA GLU A 55 -29.27 -14.20 23.02
C GLU A 55 -28.04 -15.01 22.56
N ILE A 56 -26.84 -14.42 22.64
CA ILE A 56 -25.58 -15.11 22.33
C ILE A 56 -25.30 -16.23 23.35
N LEU A 57 -25.57 -16.02 24.64
CA LEU A 57 -25.35 -17.02 25.67
C LEU A 57 -26.28 -18.24 25.48
N ILE A 58 -27.56 -17.99 25.17
CA ILE A 58 -28.55 -19.04 24.87
C ILE A 58 -28.16 -19.84 23.62
N ALA A 59 -27.64 -19.16 22.58
CA ALA A 59 -27.15 -19.82 21.38
C ALA A 59 -25.91 -20.70 21.63
N LEU A 60 -25.03 -20.28 22.54
CA LEU A 60 -23.86 -21.05 22.95
C LEU A 60 -24.25 -22.29 23.78
N GLU A 61 -25.21 -22.17 24.69
CA GLU A 61 -25.73 -23.30 25.47
C GLU A 61 -26.47 -24.34 24.60
N ALA A 62 -27.18 -23.90 23.57
CA ALA A 62 -27.82 -24.79 22.59
C ALA A 62 -26.80 -25.59 21.74
N SER A 63 -25.56 -25.09 21.61
CA SER A 63 -24.50 -25.74 20.82
C SER A 63 -23.69 -26.81 21.59
N GLY A 64 -23.91 -26.95 22.91
CA GLY A 64 -23.05 -27.70 23.83
C GLY A 64 -23.38 -29.18 24.11
N LYS A 65 -24.15 -29.88 23.27
CA LYS A 65 -24.40 -31.34 23.44
C LYS A 65 -23.75 -32.18 22.33
N SER A 66 -22.54 -32.70 22.56
CA SER A 66 -22.19 -34.13 22.32
C SER A 66 -20.70 -34.45 22.59
N ARG A 67 -20.52 -35.24 23.66
CA ARG A 67 -19.52 -36.32 23.91
C ARG A 67 -18.02 -36.05 23.98
N GLU A 68 -17.54 -36.25 25.21
CA GLU A 68 -16.24 -36.76 25.63
C GLU A 68 -15.79 -38.02 24.88
N THR A 69 -14.49 -38.13 24.60
CA THR A 69 -13.68 -39.32 24.91
C THR A 69 -12.19 -38.98 24.91
N SER A 70 -11.46 -39.80 25.66
CA SER A 70 -10.19 -39.57 26.33
C SER A 70 -8.94 -39.88 25.49
N LEU A 71 -7.81 -39.33 26.00
CA LEU A 71 -6.47 -39.92 26.11
C LEU A 71 -5.36 -39.66 25.05
N GLN A 72 -4.22 -39.34 25.67
CA GLN A 72 -2.81 -39.57 25.32
C GLN A 72 -1.98 -38.45 24.67
N ILE A 73 -0.94 -38.11 25.42
CA ILE A 73 0.11 -37.12 25.18
C ILE A 73 1.17 -37.75 24.29
N SER A 74 1.42 -37.12 23.13
CA SER A 74 2.66 -37.23 22.36
C SER A 74 2.89 -35.91 21.63
N CYS A 75 4.12 -35.39 21.64
CA CYS A 75 4.53 -34.15 20.97
C CYS A 75 3.94 -34.02 19.55
N PRO A 76 3.31 -32.88 19.17
CA PRO A 76 2.81 -32.72 17.83
C PRO A 76 3.90 -32.17 16.90
N GLN A 77 4.12 -32.89 15.80
CA GLN A 77 4.55 -32.35 14.51
C GLN A 77 3.68 -31.14 14.11
N PRO A 78 4.09 -30.26 13.17
CA PRO A 78 3.27 -29.13 12.70
C PRO A 78 1.98 -29.67 12.07
N GLY A 79 0.98 -29.85 12.93
CA GLY A 79 -0.32 -30.38 12.60
C GLY A 79 -1.15 -29.30 11.96
N ASN A 80 -1.70 -29.61 10.79
CA ASN A 80 -2.85 -28.94 10.21
C ASN A 80 -4.00 -28.89 11.24
N VAL A 81 -4.03 -27.87 12.08
CA VAL A 81 -5.28 -27.42 12.68
C VAL A 81 -6.01 -26.70 11.55
N LYS A 82 -6.83 -27.45 10.80
CA LYS A 82 -7.87 -26.82 9.99
C LYS A 82 -8.72 -26.02 10.96
N LEU A 83 -8.58 -24.70 10.93
CA LEU A 83 -9.59 -23.81 11.48
C LEU A 83 -10.92 -24.24 10.85
N ASN A 84 -11.82 -24.70 11.71
CA ASN A 84 -13.14 -25.06 11.26
C ASN A 84 -13.80 -23.77 10.77
N LEU A 85 -13.96 -23.62 9.45
CA LEU A 85 -14.67 -22.47 8.86
C LEU A 85 -16.09 -22.33 9.44
N ASP A 86 -16.63 -23.40 10.03
CA ASP A 86 -17.91 -23.41 10.72
C ASP A 86 -17.91 -22.74 12.10
N SER A 87 -16.74 -22.47 12.69
CA SER A 87 -16.62 -21.72 13.95
C SER A 87 -16.35 -20.22 13.76
N LEU A 88 -16.34 -19.72 12.52
CA LEU A 88 -16.26 -18.29 12.23
C LEU A 88 -17.62 -17.63 12.49
N ALA A 89 -17.59 -16.40 13.01
CA ALA A 89 -18.81 -15.63 13.26
C ALA A 89 -19.68 -15.55 11.97
N PRO A 90 -21.02 -15.61 12.08
CA PRO A 90 -21.92 -15.55 10.92
C PRO A 90 -21.68 -14.34 10.02
N GLU A 91 -21.24 -13.20 10.59
CA GLU A 91 -20.90 -11.99 9.82
C GLU A 91 -19.71 -12.22 8.87
N LEU A 92 -18.75 -13.07 9.24
CA LEU A 92 -17.62 -13.44 8.38
C LEU A 92 -18.02 -14.42 7.27
N LYS A 93 -19.00 -15.31 7.52
CA LYS A 93 -19.55 -16.20 6.48
C LYS A 93 -20.35 -15.43 5.43
N ALA A 94 -21.16 -14.46 5.83
CA ALA A 94 -21.94 -13.62 4.93
C ALA A 94 -21.07 -12.67 4.08
N CYS A 95 -19.95 -12.18 4.62
CA CYS A 95 -18.98 -11.38 3.86
C CYS A 95 -18.01 -12.23 3.01
N ALA A 96 -17.83 -13.53 3.31
CA ALA A 96 -16.94 -14.43 2.57
C ALA A 96 -17.43 -14.77 1.16
N GLU A 97 -18.73 -14.63 0.88
CA GLU A 97 -19.33 -14.88 -0.45
C GLU A 97 -18.96 -13.81 -1.50
N GLY A 98 -18.27 -12.74 -1.08
CA GLY A 98 -17.93 -11.59 -1.93
C GLY A 98 -16.44 -11.35 -2.19
N CYS A 99 -15.50 -12.28 -1.96
CA CYS A 99 -14.06 -11.99 -2.12
C CYS A 99 -13.23 -13.06 -2.83
N TYR A 100 -12.53 -12.59 -3.87
CA TYR A 100 -11.63 -13.28 -4.79
C TYR A 100 -10.76 -14.37 -4.13
N THR A 101 -10.87 -15.58 -4.67
CA THR A 101 -9.73 -16.51 -4.71
C THR A 101 -8.64 -15.88 -5.56
N PHE A 102 -7.36 -16.10 -5.23
CA PHE A 102 -6.27 -15.85 -6.17
C PHE A 102 -6.42 -16.85 -7.33
N LYS A 103 -7.34 -16.56 -8.25
CA LYS A 103 -7.20 -16.99 -9.62
C LYS A 103 -6.08 -16.11 -10.18
N PRO A 104 -4.99 -16.67 -10.76
CA PRO A 104 -4.17 -15.87 -11.66
C PRO A 104 -5.13 -15.16 -12.62
N PRO A 105 -4.92 -13.87 -12.91
CA PRO A 105 -5.93 -13.01 -13.52
C PRO A 105 -6.57 -13.73 -14.70
N LYS A 106 -7.82 -14.19 -14.55
CA LYS A 106 -8.55 -14.81 -15.65
C LYS A 106 -9.49 -13.75 -16.25
N LYS A 107 -9.22 -13.51 -17.53
CA LYS A 107 -10.09 -12.92 -18.57
C LYS A 107 -10.29 -11.41 -18.58
N ASN A 108 -9.27 -10.65 -18.18
CA ASN A 108 -8.90 -9.48 -18.97
C ASN A 108 -7.37 -9.39 -18.98
N PRO A 109 -6.69 -9.58 -20.13
CA PRO A 109 -5.24 -9.65 -20.21
C PRO A 109 -4.69 -8.23 -20.19
N ARG A 110 -4.87 -7.49 -19.09
CA ARG A 110 -3.96 -6.39 -18.79
C ARG A 110 -2.66 -7.08 -18.37
N LEU A 111 -1.84 -7.40 -19.36
CA LEU A 111 -0.54 -7.99 -19.17
C LEU A 111 0.22 -7.15 -18.15
N GLY A 112 0.63 -7.79 -17.06
CA GLY A 112 1.51 -7.14 -16.09
C GLY A 112 2.80 -6.72 -16.81
N PRO A 113 3.42 -5.60 -16.42
CA PRO A 113 4.70 -5.19 -17.00
C PRO A 113 5.71 -6.33 -16.85
N PHE A 114 6.35 -6.74 -17.94
CA PHE A 114 7.39 -7.79 -17.89
C PHE A 114 8.71 -7.17 -17.45
N LEU A 115 9.35 -7.72 -16.43
CA LEU A 115 10.71 -7.37 -16.03
C LEU A 115 11.63 -8.54 -16.41
N ALA A 116 12.58 -8.31 -17.31
CA ALA A 116 13.76 -9.16 -17.40
C ALA A 116 14.80 -8.64 -16.42
N ASP A 117 15.54 -9.54 -15.79
CA ASP A 117 16.60 -9.23 -14.84
C ASP A 117 17.97 -9.47 -15.49
N PRO A 118 18.45 -8.55 -16.36
CA PRO A 118 19.70 -8.75 -17.07
C PRO A 118 20.87 -8.88 -16.10
N GLY A 119 21.51 -10.05 -16.10
CA GLY A 119 22.65 -10.35 -15.22
C GLY A 119 22.26 -10.60 -13.77
N ASP A 120 21.02 -11.00 -13.50
CA ASP A 120 20.52 -11.37 -12.16
C ASP A 120 20.70 -10.26 -11.11
N GLN A 121 20.71 -8.98 -11.51
CA GLN A 121 21.01 -7.86 -10.62
C GLN A 121 19.91 -7.67 -9.57
N ALA A 122 18.65 -7.65 -10.00
CA ALA A 122 17.51 -7.48 -9.11
C ALA A 122 17.31 -8.72 -8.23
N SER A 123 17.46 -9.91 -8.80
CA SER A 123 17.37 -11.19 -8.08
C SER A 123 18.47 -11.31 -7.03
N SER A 124 19.71 -10.95 -7.36
CA SER A 124 20.84 -10.95 -6.42
C SER A 124 20.65 -9.92 -5.30
N ALA A 125 20.10 -8.74 -5.61
CA ALA A 125 19.80 -7.73 -4.59
C ALA A 125 18.69 -8.19 -3.63
N ILE A 126 17.64 -8.84 -4.14
CA ILE A 126 16.57 -9.42 -3.31
C ILE A 126 17.11 -10.57 -2.47
N GLN A 127 17.94 -11.45 -3.05
CA GLN A 127 18.59 -12.55 -2.36
C GLN A 127 19.45 -12.04 -1.20
N ALA A 128 20.31 -11.04 -1.46
CA ALA A 128 21.14 -10.42 -0.43
C ALA A 128 20.32 -9.79 0.71
N TRP A 129 19.17 -9.17 0.38
CA TRP A 129 18.24 -8.66 1.37
C TRP A 129 17.66 -9.76 2.26
N LEU A 130 17.20 -10.87 1.67
CA LEU A 130 16.70 -12.02 2.41
C LEU A 130 17.80 -12.67 3.27
N ASP A 131 19.02 -12.78 2.76
CA ASP A 131 20.16 -13.30 3.51
C ASP A 131 20.45 -12.47 4.78
N MET A 132 20.33 -11.15 4.69
CA MET A 132 20.45 -10.27 5.86
C MET A 132 19.30 -10.48 6.85
N SER A 133 18.07 -10.57 6.34
CA SER A 133 16.89 -10.85 7.17
C SER A 133 16.95 -12.20 7.87
N ALA A 134 17.63 -13.19 7.28
CA ALA A 134 17.84 -14.51 7.87
C ALA A 134 18.86 -14.51 9.02
N ARG A 135 19.84 -13.59 8.97
CA ARG A 135 20.91 -13.46 9.99
C ARG A 135 20.48 -12.73 11.25
N LEU A 136 19.39 -11.97 11.19
CA LEU A 136 18.87 -11.27 12.37
C LEU A 136 18.32 -12.31 13.36
N PRO A 137 18.80 -12.31 14.62
CA PRO A 137 18.40 -13.32 15.59
C PRO A 137 16.88 -13.30 15.80
N ASP A 138 16.28 -14.49 15.93
CA ASP A 138 14.89 -14.63 16.38
C ASP A 138 14.76 -13.84 17.68
N ALA A 139 13.86 -12.87 17.68
CA ALA A 139 13.69 -11.90 18.76
C ALA A 139 13.51 -12.58 20.13
N THR A 140 14.62 -12.75 20.84
CA THR A 140 14.70 -13.03 22.27
C THR A 140 15.75 -12.11 22.89
N ASN A 141 15.78 -10.84 22.47
CA ASN A 141 16.46 -9.82 23.24
C ASN A 141 15.57 -9.48 24.46
N PRO A 142 15.97 -9.80 25.71
CA PRO A 142 15.17 -9.53 26.90
C PRO A 142 14.98 -8.04 27.19
N TYR A 143 15.66 -7.15 26.45
CA TYR A 143 15.57 -5.69 26.59
C TYR A 143 14.50 -5.04 25.69
N GLY A 144 13.66 -5.81 24.99
CA GLY A 144 12.47 -5.28 24.30
C GLY A 144 12.71 -4.47 23.02
N PHE A 145 13.95 -4.38 22.54
CA PHE A 145 14.23 -3.85 21.21
C PHE A 145 14.13 -4.99 20.19
N CYS A 146 13.00 -5.10 19.49
CA CYS A 146 12.95 -5.83 18.22
C CYS A 146 14.02 -5.23 17.29
N THR A 147 14.99 -6.03 16.84
CA THR A 147 15.86 -5.62 15.73
C THR A 147 14.99 -5.54 14.49
N THR A 148 14.52 -4.33 14.18
CA THR A 148 13.65 -4.07 13.03
C THR A 148 14.38 -4.48 11.76
N LYS A 149 13.71 -5.31 10.94
CA LYS A 149 14.25 -5.70 9.64
C LYS A 149 14.18 -4.50 8.70
N GLU A 150 15.27 -4.21 7.99
CA GLU A 150 15.27 -3.18 6.97
C GLU A 150 14.29 -3.58 5.85
N PRO A 151 13.29 -2.74 5.51
CA PRO A 151 12.37 -3.05 4.42
C PRO A 151 13.09 -2.97 3.07
N LEU A 152 12.64 -3.79 2.12
CA LEU A 152 13.02 -3.67 0.71
C LEU A 152 12.13 -2.64 0.03
N LEU A 153 12.68 -1.49 -0.35
CA LEU A 153 12.03 -0.50 -1.18
C LEU A 153 12.36 -0.74 -2.65
N ILE A 154 11.36 -1.11 -3.44
CA ILE A 154 11.44 -1.22 -4.88
C ILE A 154 11.05 0.13 -5.48
N SER A 155 12.07 0.85 -5.93
CA SER A 155 11.95 2.21 -6.46
C SER A 155 12.27 2.24 -7.93
N GLY A 156 11.63 3.15 -8.66
CA GLY A 156 11.83 3.27 -10.09
C GLY A 156 10.86 4.27 -10.71
N PRO A 157 11.14 4.74 -11.93
CA PRO A 157 10.26 5.67 -12.64
C PRO A 157 8.82 5.14 -12.79
N ILE A 158 7.86 6.01 -13.08
CA ILE A 158 6.50 5.56 -13.43
C ILE A 158 6.59 4.62 -14.64
N LYS A 159 5.85 3.50 -14.60
CA LYS A 159 5.93 2.40 -15.57
C LYS A 159 7.34 1.79 -15.73
N SER A 160 8.03 1.52 -14.62
CA SER A 160 9.29 0.73 -14.59
C SER A 160 9.09 -0.75 -14.21
N GLY A 161 7.86 -1.20 -13.96
CA GLY A 161 7.59 -2.59 -13.60
C GLY A 161 7.69 -2.91 -12.09
N LYS A 162 7.62 -1.91 -11.21
CA LYS A 162 7.70 -2.08 -9.75
C LYS A 162 6.71 -3.12 -9.19
N THR A 163 5.43 -3.03 -9.53
CA THR A 163 4.40 -3.99 -9.08
C THR A 163 4.74 -5.42 -9.49
N PHE A 164 5.26 -5.61 -10.71
CA PHE A 164 5.70 -6.93 -11.16
C PHE A 164 6.94 -7.40 -10.40
N ALA A 165 7.93 -6.53 -10.19
CA ALA A 165 9.09 -6.87 -9.38
C ALA A 165 8.68 -7.30 -7.96
N LEU A 166 7.72 -6.57 -7.36
CA LEU A 166 7.19 -6.88 -6.03
C LEU A 166 6.48 -8.23 -5.99
N GLU A 167 5.53 -8.48 -6.91
CA GLU A 167 4.65 -9.65 -6.81
C GLU A 167 5.20 -10.91 -7.51
N ALA A 168 6.04 -10.76 -8.53
CA ALA A 168 6.60 -11.88 -9.26
C ALA A 168 8.04 -12.15 -8.84
N LEU A 169 8.92 -11.14 -8.93
CA LEU A 169 10.35 -11.35 -8.73
C LEU A 169 10.70 -11.64 -7.27
N VAL A 170 10.23 -10.79 -6.33
CA VAL A 170 10.48 -11.02 -4.89
C VAL A 170 9.95 -12.39 -4.45
N LEU A 171 8.76 -12.78 -4.90
CA LEU A 171 8.21 -14.10 -4.58
C LEU A 171 9.01 -15.24 -5.19
N ALA A 172 9.47 -15.10 -6.44
CA ALA A 172 10.27 -16.14 -7.10
C ALA A 172 11.60 -16.38 -6.39
N VAL A 173 12.28 -15.30 -5.96
CA VAL A 173 13.52 -15.38 -5.19
C VAL A 173 13.25 -15.95 -3.80
N ALA A 174 12.26 -15.42 -3.09
CA ALA A 174 11.90 -15.88 -1.74
C ALA A 174 11.59 -17.39 -1.69
N ARG A 175 10.86 -17.91 -2.68
CA ARG A 175 10.51 -19.34 -2.77
C ARG A 175 11.70 -20.27 -2.93
N LYS A 176 12.80 -19.78 -3.53
CA LYS A 176 14.04 -20.55 -3.75
C LYS A 176 15.10 -20.30 -2.67
N HIS A 177 14.83 -19.40 -1.73
CA HIS A 177 15.77 -19.00 -0.70
C HIS A 177 16.10 -20.17 0.23
N ALA A 178 17.37 -20.37 0.57
CA ALA A 178 17.81 -21.53 1.36
C ALA A 178 17.18 -21.62 2.78
N VAL A 179 16.80 -20.49 3.36
CA VAL A 179 16.20 -20.40 4.71
C VAL A 179 14.69 -20.20 4.69
N PHE A 180 14.21 -19.48 3.68
CA PHE A 180 12.85 -18.92 3.63
C PHE A 180 11.98 -19.56 2.53
N GLY A 181 12.60 -20.43 1.72
CA GLY A 181 11.98 -21.07 0.58
C GLY A 181 10.99 -22.15 0.95
N VAL A 182 10.35 -22.70 -0.08
CA VAL A 182 9.32 -23.73 0.08
C VAL A 182 9.92 -24.99 0.69
N GLY A 183 9.34 -25.48 1.78
CA GLY A 183 9.82 -26.65 2.52
C GLY A 183 10.98 -26.38 3.48
N CYS A 184 11.41 -25.13 3.63
CA CYS A 184 12.42 -24.74 4.61
C CYS A 184 11.82 -24.54 6.01
N GLU A 185 12.66 -24.60 7.04
CA GLU A 185 12.25 -24.43 8.45
C GLU A 185 11.53 -23.10 8.71
N ARG A 186 11.95 -22.04 8.01
CA ARG A 186 11.38 -20.69 8.13
C ARG A 186 10.62 -20.30 6.86
N GLU A 187 9.94 -21.24 6.20
CA GLU A 187 9.14 -20.95 5.00
C GLU A 187 8.25 -19.70 5.19
N LEU A 188 8.36 -18.75 4.27
CA LEU A 188 7.64 -17.48 4.36
C LEU A 188 6.17 -17.64 3.99
N VAL A 189 5.28 -17.19 4.88
CA VAL A 189 3.88 -16.97 4.55
C VAL A 189 3.73 -15.60 3.90
N VAL A 190 3.11 -15.54 2.73
CA VAL A 190 3.04 -14.31 1.92
C VAL A 190 1.71 -13.60 2.13
N CYS A 191 1.75 -12.31 2.43
CA CYS A 191 0.61 -11.39 2.42
C CYS A 191 0.82 -10.32 1.34
N VAL A 192 -0.20 -10.05 0.53
CA VAL A 192 -0.15 -9.00 -0.51
C VAL A 192 -1.17 -7.92 -0.18
N LEU A 193 -0.68 -6.71 0.02
CA LEU A 193 -1.43 -5.50 0.32
C LEU A 193 -1.32 -4.57 -0.90
N ARG A 194 -2.45 -4.27 -1.53
CA ARG A 194 -2.52 -3.33 -2.66
C ARG A 194 -3.26 -2.09 -2.21
N LEU A 195 -2.55 -0.98 -2.11
CA LEU A 195 -3.19 0.29 -1.84
C LEU A 195 -3.76 0.89 -3.13
N PRO A 196 -4.91 1.55 -3.07
CA PRO A 196 -5.49 2.21 -4.24
C PRO A 196 -4.58 3.35 -4.71
N VAL A 197 -4.44 3.46 -6.03
CA VAL A 197 -3.69 4.52 -6.70
C VAL A 197 -4.67 5.60 -7.14
N GLY A 198 -4.52 6.81 -6.60
CA GLY A 198 -5.22 7.98 -7.12
C GLY A 198 -6.74 7.95 -6.91
N GLY A 199 -7.18 8.39 -5.74
CA GLY A 199 -8.55 8.73 -5.42
C GLY A 199 -8.58 9.49 -4.10
N MET A 200 -9.55 10.39 -3.90
CA MET A 200 -9.87 10.87 -2.55
C MET A 200 -10.57 9.74 -1.80
N GLN A 201 -9.83 8.69 -1.45
CA GLN A 201 -10.33 7.76 -0.46
C GLN A 201 -10.07 8.35 0.92
N GLU A 202 -11.13 8.41 1.71
CA GLU A 202 -11.02 8.79 3.10
C GLU A 202 -10.09 7.81 3.81
N ARG A 203 -9.12 8.34 4.58
CA ARG A 203 -8.14 7.58 5.35
C ARG A 203 -8.75 6.38 6.09
N LEU A 204 -9.94 6.56 6.65
CA LEU A 204 -10.67 5.52 7.35
C LEU A 204 -10.86 4.27 6.48
N GLN A 205 -11.16 4.43 5.20
CA GLN A 205 -11.33 3.32 4.27
C GLN A 205 -10.02 2.59 4.02
N ILE A 206 -8.92 3.31 3.78
CA ILE A 206 -7.59 2.70 3.60
C ILE A 206 -7.20 1.86 4.82
N LEU A 207 -7.41 2.40 6.02
CA LEU A 207 -7.12 1.70 7.27
C LEU A 207 -7.99 0.45 7.46
N LYS A 208 -9.28 0.55 7.14
CA LYS A 208 -10.21 -0.58 7.19
C LYS A 208 -9.82 -1.66 6.18
N ASP A 209 -9.48 -1.29 4.95
CA ASP A 209 -9.07 -2.22 3.89
C ASP A 209 -7.77 -2.94 4.26
N LEU A 210 -6.81 -2.23 4.83
CA LEU A 210 -5.57 -2.82 5.36
C LEU A 210 -5.85 -3.81 6.49
N LEU A 211 -6.64 -3.39 7.48
CA LEU A 211 -6.96 -4.22 8.64
C LEU A 211 -7.71 -5.47 8.19
N TRP A 212 -8.72 -5.31 7.33
CA TRP A 212 -9.49 -6.41 6.77
C TRP A 212 -8.62 -7.39 6.00
N THR A 213 -7.74 -6.89 5.14
CA THR A 213 -6.87 -7.74 4.32
C THR A 213 -5.92 -8.56 5.19
N LEU A 214 -5.33 -7.95 6.23
CA LEU A 214 -4.44 -8.64 7.17
C LEU A 214 -5.18 -9.68 8.01
N LEU A 215 -6.35 -9.34 8.54
CA LEU A 215 -7.18 -10.25 9.32
C LEU A 215 -7.64 -11.46 8.51
N HIS A 216 -8.11 -11.22 7.29
CA HIS A 216 -8.54 -12.27 6.38
C HIS A 216 -7.38 -13.16 5.96
N TRP A 217 -6.23 -12.56 5.65
CA TRP A 217 -5.01 -13.31 5.37
C TRP A 217 -4.61 -14.21 6.55
N GLN A 218 -4.58 -13.66 7.77
CA GLN A 218 -4.21 -14.40 8.97
C GLN A 218 -5.13 -15.60 9.21
N ALA A 219 -6.44 -15.39 9.05
CA ALA A 219 -7.45 -16.46 9.15
C ALA A 219 -7.22 -17.58 8.13
N ARG A 220 -6.96 -17.22 6.86
CA ARG A 220 -6.75 -18.17 5.76
C ARG A 220 -5.48 -18.99 5.92
N GLN A 221 -4.43 -18.39 6.46
CA GLN A 221 -3.13 -19.05 6.68
C GLN A 221 -3.08 -19.86 7.97
N GLY A 222 -4.16 -19.87 8.76
CA GLY A 222 -4.20 -20.60 10.02
C GLY A 222 -3.25 -20.07 11.09
N ILE A 223 -2.85 -18.81 10.99
CA ILE A 223 -1.90 -18.21 11.93
C ILE A 223 -2.65 -17.92 13.24
N PRO A 224 -2.26 -18.54 14.37
CA PRO A 224 -3.03 -18.44 15.60
C PRO A 224 -3.05 -17.01 16.15
N ALA A 225 -4.24 -16.50 16.43
CA ALA A 225 -4.47 -15.30 17.22
C ALA A 225 -5.15 -15.71 18.54
N LYS A 226 -4.75 -15.12 19.67
CA LYS A 226 -5.52 -15.35 20.92
C LYS A 226 -6.91 -14.75 20.75
N GLU A 227 -7.93 -15.50 21.15
CA GLU A 227 -9.36 -15.13 21.03
C GLU A 227 -9.71 -13.68 21.44
N PRO A 228 -9.19 -13.11 22.55
CA PRO A 228 -9.48 -11.72 22.91
C PRO A 228 -9.01 -10.69 21.86
N TYR A 229 -7.95 -10.97 21.11
CA TYR A 229 -7.46 -10.05 20.06
C TYR A 229 -8.38 -10.03 18.86
N TRP A 230 -8.91 -11.19 18.47
CA TRP A 230 -9.86 -11.27 17.36
C TRP A 230 -11.11 -10.42 17.62
N LYS A 231 -11.65 -10.49 18.84
CA LYS A 231 -12.81 -9.67 19.23
C LYS A 231 -12.48 -8.16 19.18
N ASN A 232 -11.29 -7.77 19.61
CA ASN A 232 -10.85 -6.38 19.57
C ASN A 232 -10.64 -5.87 18.13
N TRP A 233 -10.03 -6.69 17.27
CA TRP A 233 -9.79 -6.30 15.87
C TRP A 233 -11.09 -6.18 15.06
N LEU A 234 -12.07 -7.06 15.28
CA LEU A 234 -13.39 -6.94 14.65
C LEU A 234 -14.12 -5.68 15.13
N ARG A 235 -14.09 -5.38 16.43
CA ARG A 235 -14.64 -4.13 16.97
C ARG A 235 -13.98 -2.91 16.35
N ALA A 236 -12.65 -2.94 16.20
CA ALA A 236 -11.91 -1.87 15.56
C ALA A 236 -12.28 -1.69 14.08
N PHE A 237 -12.48 -2.77 13.33
CA PHE A 237 -12.94 -2.69 11.94
C PHE A 237 -14.29 -1.97 11.79
N HIS A 238 -15.20 -2.16 12.76
CA HIS A 238 -16.48 -1.44 12.82
C HIS A 238 -16.37 -0.02 13.42
N SER A 239 -15.23 0.36 13.97
CA SER A 239 -14.99 1.70 14.49
C SER A 239 -15.04 2.76 13.38
N MET A 240 -15.48 3.97 13.75
CA MET A 240 -15.33 5.17 12.93
C MET A 240 -14.09 5.99 13.31
N ASP A 241 -13.41 5.63 14.39
CA ASP A 241 -12.18 6.28 14.85
C ASP A 241 -10.95 5.63 14.19
N PRO A 242 -10.21 6.37 13.33
CA PRO A 242 -9.01 5.86 12.68
C PRO A 242 -7.89 5.51 13.66
N VAL A 243 -7.81 6.17 14.83
CA VAL A 243 -6.76 5.91 15.84
C VAL A 243 -6.91 4.50 16.41
N ILE A 244 -8.16 4.05 16.63
CA ILE A 244 -8.45 2.68 17.10
C ILE A 244 -8.02 1.65 16.07
N ILE A 245 -8.28 1.90 14.78
CA ILE A 245 -7.91 0.98 13.70
C ILE A 245 -6.39 0.93 13.55
N GLU A 246 -5.70 2.06 13.63
CA GLU A 246 -4.24 2.13 13.59
C GLU A 246 -3.58 1.37 14.74
N ALA A 247 -4.08 1.55 15.96
CA ALA A 247 -3.59 0.81 17.12
C ALA A 247 -3.75 -0.70 16.93
N CYS A 248 -4.89 -1.13 16.36
CA CYS A 248 -5.13 -2.55 16.06
C CYS A 248 -4.24 -3.09 14.94
N LEU A 249 -3.99 -2.29 13.89
CA LEU A 249 -3.06 -2.65 12.82
C LEU A 249 -1.65 -2.88 13.36
N LEU A 250 -1.17 -1.96 14.19
CA LEU A 250 0.15 -2.06 14.83
C LEU A 250 0.23 -3.25 15.78
N GLU A 251 -0.81 -3.50 16.57
CA GLU A 251 -0.89 -4.68 17.43
C GLU A 251 -0.87 -5.97 16.61
N LEU A 252 -1.60 -6.03 15.49
CA LEU A 252 -1.65 -7.19 14.62
C LEU A 252 -0.27 -7.51 14.04
N VAL A 253 0.40 -6.53 13.41
CA VAL A 253 1.73 -6.76 12.81
C VAL A 253 2.82 -7.00 13.87
N GLY A 254 2.68 -6.40 15.06
CA GLY A 254 3.60 -6.64 16.18
C GLY A 254 3.48 -8.05 16.78
N ARG A 255 2.33 -8.72 16.59
CA ARG A 255 2.06 -10.05 17.17
C ARG A 255 2.25 -11.22 16.21
N ILE A 256 2.53 -10.97 14.94
CA ILE A 256 2.81 -12.05 13.98
C ILE A 256 4.04 -12.84 14.46
N SER A 257 3.85 -14.12 14.75
CA SER A 257 4.88 -14.99 15.31
C SER A 257 5.40 -16.05 14.32
N VAL A 258 5.08 -15.89 13.03
CA VAL A 258 5.51 -16.80 11.96
C VAL A 258 6.25 -16.03 10.88
N PRO A 259 7.29 -16.61 10.24
CA PRO A 259 8.00 -15.98 9.14
C PRO A 259 7.02 -15.51 8.06
N THR A 260 6.96 -14.19 7.87
CA THR A 260 5.96 -13.56 7.00
C THR A 260 6.65 -12.63 6.02
N LEU A 261 6.20 -12.64 4.76
CA LEU A 261 6.57 -11.67 3.74
C LEU A 261 5.35 -10.82 3.41
N ILE A 262 5.39 -9.54 3.73
CA ILE A 262 4.34 -8.59 3.37
C ILE A 262 4.80 -7.79 2.16
N LEU A 263 4.07 -7.93 1.07
CA LEU A 263 4.22 -7.16 -0.15
C LEU A 263 3.24 -5.99 -0.12
N LEU A 264 3.73 -4.75 -0.08
CA LEU A 264 2.90 -3.55 -0.04
C LEU A 264 3.10 -2.72 -1.31
N ASP A 265 2.12 -2.75 -2.20
CA ASP A 265 2.14 -1.96 -3.43
C ASP A 265 1.57 -0.56 -3.16
N GLU A 266 2.26 0.46 -3.70
CA GLU A 266 1.81 1.86 -3.73
C GLU A 266 1.75 2.54 -2.34
N CYS A 267 2.81 2.37 -1.55
CA CYS A 267 2.89 2.88 -0.18
C CYS A 267 2.91 4.41 -0.07
N GLN A 268 3.10 5.17 -1.16
CA GLN A 268 2.92 6.62 -1.12
C GLN A 268 1.51 7.05 -0.74
N THR A 269 0.52 6.15 -0.87
CA THR A 269 -0.87 6.42 -0.51
C THR A 269 -1.02 6.77 0.98
N PHE A 270 -0.09 6.36 1.84
CA PHE A 270 -0.02 6.82 3.24
C PHE A 270 0.31 8.31 3.39
N PHE A 271 0.79 8.97 2.34
CA PHE A 271 1.17 10.38 2.33
C PHE A 271 0.25 11.21 1.42
N MET A 272 -0.96 10.69 1.16
CA MET A 272 -2.01 11.28 0.32
C MET A 272 -3.36 11.25 1.07
N PRO A 273 -4.31 12.13 0.75
CA PRO A 273 -4.21 13.27 -0.17
C PRO A 273 -3.44 14.46 0.44
N ARG A 274 -2.87 15.31 -0.42
CA ARG A 274 -2.29 16.60 -0.05
C ARG A 274 -3.18 17.73 -0.58
N ASP A 275 -3.19 18.86 0.10
CA ASP A 275 -3.83 20.09 -0.38
C ASP A 275 -3.14 20.65 -1.64
N GLU A 276 -3.69 21.71 -2.23
CA GLU A 276 -3.14 22.34 -3.43
C GLU A 276 -1.71 22.89 -3.23
N GLN A 277 -1.35 23.18 -1.99
CA GLN A 277 -0.02 23.65 -1.58
C GLN A 277 0.95 22.48 -1.31
N GLY A 278 0.49 21.23 -1.39
CA GLY A 278 1.30 20.05 -1.17
C GLY A 278 1.45 19.65 0.30
N ASN A 279 0.61 20.16 1.20
CA ASN A 279 0.62 19.81 2.61
C ASN A 279 -0.46 18.76 2.94
N LEU A 280 -0.20 17.93 3.95
CA LEU A 280 -1.23 17.09 4.54
C LEU A 280 -2.13 17.95 5.44
N SER A 281 -3.42 17.59 5.55
CA SER A 281 -4.31 18.21 6.54
C SER A 281 -3.74 18.03 7.96
N GLU A 282 -4.04 18.95 8.89
CA GLU A 282 -3.54 18.83 10.28
C GLU A 282 -3.96 17.51 10.95
N THR A 283 -5.19 17.07 10.68
CA THR A 283 -5.77 15.80 11.16
C THR A 283 -5.04 14.57 10.60
N ASP A 284 -4.52 14.68 9.38
CA ASP A 284 -3.75 13.63 8.71
C ASP A 284 -2.28 13.65 9.11
N ARG A 285 -1.72 14.84 9.36
CA ARG A 285 -0.30 15.05 9.60
C ARG A 285 0.24 14.26 10.80
N HIS A 286 -0.47 14.16 11.92
CA HIS A 286 0.06 13.47 13.11
C HIS A 286 0.08 11.93 12.95
N CYS A 287 -0.98 11.38 12.38
CA CYS A 287 -1.19 9.94 12.36
C CYS A 287 -0.73 9.27 11.06
N GLN A 288 -0.96 9.89 9.90
CA GLN A 288 -0.54 9.31 8.61
C GLN A 288 0.99 9.26 8.46
N LEU A 289 1.65 10.36 8.83
CA LEU A 289 3.11 10.45 8.78
C LEU A 289 3.80 9.45 9.72
N SER A 290 3.14 9.09 10.83
CA SER A 290 3.70 8.14 11.79
C SER A 290 3.31 6.69 11.51
N LEU A 291 2.13 6.41 10.94
CA LEU A 291 1.65 5.04 10.77
C LEU A 291 2.55 4.20 9.87
N PHE A 292 2.87 4.65 8.65
CA PHE A 292 3.73 3.87 7.75
C PHE A 292 5.08 3.57 8.42
N LYS A 293 5.65 4.58 9.10
CA LYS A 293 6.87 4.43 9.89
C LYS A 293 6.73 3.37 10.98
N ARG A 294 5.66 3.45 11.76
CA ARG A 294 5.37 2.52 12.86
C ARG A 294 5.06 1.12 12.35
N LEU A 295 4.40 0.94 11.21
CA LEU A 295 4.21 -0.37 10.61
C LEU A 295 5.55 -1.03 10.27
N MET A 296 6.53 -0.26 9.78
CA MET A 296 7.86 -0.79 9.48
C MET A 296 8.70 -1.01 10.74
N GLN A 297 8.61 -0.12 11.74
CA GLN A 297 9.43 -0.14 12.96
C GLN A 297 8.87 -1.00 14.09
N ASP A 298 7.55 -1.00 14.27
CA ASP A 298 6.89 -1.72 15.37
C ASP A 298 6.45 -3.13 14.92
N SER A 299 6.73 -3.50 13.66
CA SER A 299 6.48 -4.86 13.17
C SER A 299 7.32 -5.91 13.89
N SER A 300 6.73 -7.09 14.05
CA SER A 300 7.42 -8.26 14.56
C SER A 300 8.67 -8.57 13.73
N GLY A 301 9.74 -9.04 14.40
CA GLY A 301 10.97 -9.51 13.72
C GLY A 301 10.75 -10.69 12.77
N TYR A 302 9.58 -11.34 12.81
CA TYR A 302 9.19 -12.36 11.84
C TYR A 302 8.74 -11.80 10.48
N ILE A 303 8.47 -10.50 10.38
CA ILE A 303 7.96 -9.86 9.17
C ILE A 303 9.10 -9.30 8.32
N ASN A 304 9.08 -9.65 7.04
CA ASN A 304 9.87 -9.01 5.99
C ASN A 304 8.94 -8.14 5.16
N TRP A 305 9.23 -6.84 5.07
CA TRP A 305 8.47 -5.90 4.23
C TRP A 305 9.17 -5.69 2.90
N ALA A 306 8.45 -5.90 1.80
CA ALA A 306 8.83 -5.39 0.49
C ALA A 306 7.76 -4.39 0.03
N VAL A 307 8.18 -3.20 -0.35
CA VAL A 307 7.27 -2.08 -0.63
C VAL A 307 7.60 -1.43 -1.96
N THR A 308 6.60 -0.94 -2.67
CA THR A 308 6.77 -0.09 -3.86
C THR A 308 6.14 1.27 -3.60
N ALA A 309 6.61 2.28 -4.34
CA ALA A 309 5.83 3.49 -4.53
C ALA A 309 6.01 4.03 -5.95
N SER A 310 4.91 4.47 -6.58
CA SER A 310 4.95 5.07 -7.92
C SER A 310 5.09 6.59 -7.88
N ALA A 311 4.45 7.26 -6.93
CA ALA A 311 4.61 8.70 -6.70
C ALA A 311 5.78 8.92 -5.73
N MET A 312 7.00 8.84 -6.28
CA MET A 312 8.23 8.85 -5.51
C MET A 312 8.48 10.19 -4.83
N ALA A 313 8.13 11.31 -5.47
CA ALA A 313 8.34 12.61 -4.87
C ALA A 313 7.46 12.77 -3.63
N THR A 314 6.18 12.41 -3.73
CA THR A 314 5.23 12.37 -2.61
C THR A 314 5.68 11.45 -1.49
N PHE A 315 6.17 10.25 -1.84
CA PHE A 315 6.68 9.27 -0.88
C PHE A 315 7.88 9.80 -0.08
N TRP A 316 8.91 10.30 -0.78
CA TRP A 316 10.12 10.78 -0.13
C TRP A 316 9.87 12.05 0.68
N ASP A 317 9.06 12.96 0.16
CA ASP A 317 8.65 14.18 0.87
C ASP A 317 7.85 13.84 2.14
N GLY A 318 6.94 12.87 2.06
CA GLY A 318 6.21 12.35 3.22
C GLY A 318 7.13 11.75 4.29
N LEU A 319 8.13 10.97 3.89
CA LEU A 319 9.12 10.43 4.83
C LEU A 319 9.98 11.51 5.49
N VAL A 320 10.33 12.57 4.76
CA VAL A 320 11.07 13.73 5.30
C VAL A 320 10.22 14.47 6.33
N ASP A 321 8.93 14.68 6.03
CA ASP A 321 7.99 15.37 6.92
C ASP A 321 7.62 14.53 8.17
N SER A 322 7.97 13.23 8.21
CA SER A 322 7.54 12.30 9.26
C SER A 322 8.21 12.52 10.63
N PRO A 323 7.44 12.64 11.75
CA PRO A 323 8.00 12.88 13.10
C PRO A 323 8.73 11.70 13.76
N PRO A 324 9.64 11.95 14.72
CA PRO A 324 10.66 13.01 14.70
C PRO A 324 11.80 12.49 13.82
N ASN A 325 11.82 12.93 12.56
CA ASN A 325 12.71 12.51 11.48
C ASN A 325 12.56 11.03 11.10
N GLY A 326 11.86 10.75 10.01
CA GLY A 326 11.82 9.45 9.32
C GLY A 326 13.19 8.91 8.88
N ALA A 327 14.30 9.43 9.40
CA ALA A 327 15.68 9.07 9.12
C ALA A 327 15.94 7.56 9.13
N PHE A 328 15.29 6.80 10.02
CA PHE A 328 15.40 5.34 9.99
C PHE A 328 14.87 4.75 8.68
N LEU A 329 13.68 5.16 8.21
CA LEU A 329 13.18 4.67 6.92
C LEU A 329 13.83 5.37 5.73
N PHE A 330 14.22 6.62 5.89
CA PHE A 330 14.88 7.40 4.86
C PHE A 330 16.29 6.87 4.56
N ASN A 331 16.98 6.32 5.56
CA ASN A 331 18.36 5.81 5.43
C ASN A 331 18.49 4.29 5.61
N GLY A 332 17.67 3.68 6.47
CA GLY A 332 17.67 2.25 6.82
C GLY A 332 16.64 1.45 6.03
N HIS A 333 16.78 1.47 4.72
CA HIS A 333 16.05 0.59 3.80
C HIS A 333 17.01 -0.01 2.78
N ARG A 334 16.66 -1.19 2.26
CA ARG A 334 17.33 -1.73 1.08
C ARG A 334 16.62 -1.24 -0.16
N ARG A 335 17.38 -0.63 -1.07
CA ARG A 335 16.81 -0.07 -2.29
C ARG A 335 17.08 -1.01 -3.46
N LEU A 336 16.02 -1.52 -4.05
CA LEU A 336 16.06 -2.08 -5.39
C LEU A 336 15.65 -0.97 -6.37
N GLN A 337 16.63 -0.39 -7.07
CA GLN A 337 16.38 0.61 -8.10
C GLN A 337 16.17 -0.09 -9.44
N LEU A 338 14.93 -0.04 -9.96
CA LEU A 338 14.64 -0.55 -11.29
C LEU A 338 15.09 0.48 -12.34
N SER A 339 15.84 -0.01 -13.33
CA SER A 339 16.17 0.77 -14.51
C SER A 339 14.92 0.97 -15.36
N PRO A 340 14.68 2.18 -15.90
CA PRO A 340 13.58 2.40 -16.86
C PRO A 340 13.83 1.68 -18.19
N THR A 341 15.08 1.41 -18.55
CA THR A 341 15.48 0.83 -19.84
C THR A 341 16.34 -0.41 -19.65
N MET A 342 16.40 -1.25 -20.68
CA MET A 342 17.21 -2.46 -20.68
C MET A 342 18.13 -2.54 -21.91
N PRO A 343 19.19 -3.38 -21.87
CA PRO A 343 19.99 -3.66 -23.04
C PRO A 343 19.16 -4.21 -24.21
N PRO A 344 19.50 -3.88 -25.48
CA PRO A 344 18.69 -4.23 -26.65
C PRO A 344 18.32 -5.71 -26.77
N LEU A 345 19.26 -6.63 -26.47
CA LEU A 345 19.01 -8.07 -26.53
C LEU A 345 17.89 -8.51 -25.58
N HIS A 346 17.90 -8.01 -24.34
CA HIS A 346 16.90 -8.35 -23.33
C HIS A 346 15.56 -7.67 -23.64
N PHE A 347 15.60 -6.43 -24.15
CA PHE A 347 14.39 -5.73 -24.57
C PHE A 347 13.69 -6.45 -25.73
N ASN A 348 14.44 -6.90 -26.74
CA ASN A 348 13.91 -7.68 -27.86
C ASN A 348 13.32 -9.02 -27.40
N PHE A 349 13.94 -9.68 -26.43
CA PHE A 349 13.36 -10.88 -25.82
C PHE A 349 12.01 -10.59 -25.14
N CYS A 350 11.92 -9.53 -24.31
CA CYS A 350 10.66 -9.11 -23.71
C CYS A 350 9.59 -8.79 -24.75
N ARG A 351 9.97 -8.11 -25.84
CA ARG A 351 9.07 -7.81 -26.95
C ARG A 351 8.53 -9.08 -27.60
N GLN A 352 9.38 -10.06 -27.91
CA GLN A 352 8.94 -11.33 -28.50
C GLN A 352 7.97 -12.08 -27.59
N GLN A 353 8.24 -12.11 -26.27
CA GLN A 353 7.31 -12.71 -25.31
C GLN A 353 5.97 -11.98 -25.24
N LEU A 354 6.00 -10.64 -25.29
CA LEU A 354 4.80 -9.83 -25.30
C LEU A 354 3.98 -10.06 -26.57
N SER A 355 4.62 -10.13 -27.74
CA SER A 355 3.97 -10.46 -29.02
C SER A 355 3.32 -11.83 -28.99
N GLY A 356 3.98 -12.83 -28.38
CA GLY A 356 3.38 -14.16 -28.19
C GLY A 356 2.16 -14.15 -27.27
N SER A 357 2.11 -13.21 -26.31
CA SER A 357 1.03 -13.08 -25.33
C SER A 357 -0.14 -12.20 -25.81
N MET A 358 0.12 -11.27 -26.73
CA MET A 358 -0.86 -10.31 -27.30
C MET A 358 -1.17 -10.62 -28.76
N GLN A 359 -1.80 -11.78 -29.01
CA GLN A 359 -2.21 -12.12 -30.36
C GLN A 359 -3.20 -11.07 -30.90
N GLY A 360 -2.87 -10.49 -32.06
CA GLY A 360 -3.70 -9.48 -32.73
C GLY A 360 -3.40 -8.03 -32.36
N THR A 361 -2.47 -7.76 -31.43
CA THR A 361 -1.97 -6.39 -31.18
C THR A 361 -0.70 -6.14 -31.98
N ASP A 362 -0.61 -5.00 -32.65
CA ASP A 362 0.61 -4.64 -33.40
C ASP A 362 1.74 -4.21 -32.44
N ILE A 363 2.74 -5.08 -32.28
CA ILE A 363 3.96 -4.81 -31.51
C ILE A 363 5.14 -4.67 -32.48
N SER A 364 4.97 -3.74 -33.42
CA SER A 364 5.92 -3.37 -34.46
C SER A 364 7.21 -2.75 -33.91
N ASP A 365 8.19 -2.59 -34.79
CA ASP A 365 9.43 -1.85 -34.48
C ASP A 365 9.14 -0.40 -34.09
N GLU A 366 8.08 0.19 -34.66
CA GLU A 366 7.63 1.54 -34.34
C GLU A 366 7.25 1.67 -32.85
N LEU A 367 6.36 0.80 -32.36
CA LEU A 367 5.95 0.79 -30.96
C LEU A 367 7.14 0.53 -30.02
N ALA A 368 8.04 -0.37 -30.43
CA ALA A 368 9.24 -0.70 -29.67
C ALA A 368 10.23 0.48 -29.58
N ASN A 369 10.40 1.22 -30.67
CA ASN A 369 11.22 2.44 -30.72
C ASN A 369 10.63 3.53 -29.81
N LEU A 370 9.31 3.71 -29.84
CA LEU A 370 8.60 4.67 -28.97
C LEU A 370 8.74 4.31 -27.48
N ALA A 371 8.76 3.02 -27.14
CA ALA A 371 9.02 2.56 -25.78
C ALA A 371 10.48 2.75 -25.31
N ASN A 372 11.39 3.19 -26.18
CA ASN A 372 12.79 3.52 -25.87
C ASN A 372 13.50 2.46 -24.99
N SER A 373 13.42 1.19 -25.41
CA SER A 373 13.98 0.05 -24.68
C SER A 373 13.45 -0.18 -23.26
N SER A 374 12.24 0.31 -22.95
CA SER A 374 11.55 0.07 -21.68
C SER A 374 10.46 -1.00 -21.83
N PRO A 375 10.62 -2.21 -21.25
CA PRO A 375 9.61 -3.27 -21.33
C PRO A 375 8.28 -2.90 -20.71
N ALA A 376 8.31 -2.13 -19.62
CA ALA A 376 7.11 -1.74 -18.89
C ALA A 376 6.33 -0.62 -19.63
N LEU A 377 7.01 0.31 -20.31
CA LEU A 377 6.34 1.23 -21.24
C LEU A 377 5.81 0.49 -22.47
N LEU A 378 6.59 -0.43 -23.05
CA LEU A 378 6.14 -1.24 -24.19
C LEU A 378 4.86 -2.02 -23.85
N THR A 379 4.82 -2.67 -22.69
CA THR A 379 3.65 -3.39 -22.21
C THR A 379 2.45 -2.45 -22.01
N PHE A 380 2.71 -1.24 -21.50
CA PHE A 380 1.67 -0.23 -21.30
C PHE A 380 1.12 0.29 -22.63
N TYR A 381 1.97 0.67 -23.59
CA TYR A 381 1.51 1.14 -24.91
C TYR A 381 0.79 0.04 -25.68
N ALA A 382 1.30 -1.20 -25.65
CA ALA A 382 0.62 -2.33 -26.27
C ALA A 382 -0.77 -2.57 -25.65
N SER A 383 -0.90 -2.41 -24.33
CA SER A 383 -2.19 -2.52 -23.64
C SER A 383 -3.15 -1.38 -24.00
N GLU A 384 -2.66 -0.15 -24.16
CA GLU A 384 -3.48 0.98 -24.63
C GLU A 384 -3.91 0.79 -26.09
N LEU A 385 -3.01 0.30 -26.95
CA LEU A 385 -3.32 0.01 -28.35
C LEU A 385 -4.39 -1.08 -28.48
N ALA A 386 -4.24 -2.17 -27.72
CA ALA A 386 -5.23 -3.23 -27.65
C ALA A 386 -6.61 -2.75 -27.14
N ARG A 387 -6.64 -1.69 -26.33
CA ARG A 387 -7.88 -1.09 -25.82
C ARG A 387 -8.55 -0.16 -26.82
N GLU A 388 -7.78 0.66 -27.51
CA GLU A 388 -8.30 1.66 -28.46
C GLU A 388 -8.67 1.04 -29.81
N GLY A 389 -8.11 -0.13 -30.15
CA GLY A 389 -8.37 -0.82 -31.41
C GLY A 389 -7.47 -0.35 -32.55
N THR A 390 -7.65 -0.94 -33.75
CA THR A 390 -6.79 -0.72 -34.92
C THR A 390 -7.06 0.57 -35.68
N ASP A 391 -8.11 1.30 -35.32
CA ASP A 391 -8.57 2.49 -36.07
C ASP A 391 -7.79 3.75 -35.68
N ILE A 392 -7.06 3.72 -34.57
CA ILE A 392 -6.20 4.80 -34.09
C ILE A 392 -4.74 4.44 -34.38
N GLY A 393 -3.98 5.38 -34.94
CA GLY A 393 -2.56 5.19 -35.24
C GLY A 393 -1.72 4.99 -33.97
N ILE A 394 -0.63 4.20 -34.08
CA ILE A 394 0.29 3.92 -32.97
C ILE A 394 0.79 5.21 -32.31
N SER A 395 1.18 6.19 -33.12
CA SER A 395 1.67 7.49 -32.63
C SER A 395 0.63 8.24 -31.79
N ASP A 396 -0.66 8.17 -32.13
CA ASP A 396 -1.72 8.85 -31.40
C ASP A 396 -2.01 8.16 -30.05
N VAL A 397 -2.03 6.83 -30.04
CA VAL A 397 -2.17 6.03 -28.81
C VAL A 397 -1.01 6.32 -27.86
N VAL A 398 0.23 6.30 -28.36
CA VAL A 398 1.43 6.60 -27.57
C VAL A 398 1.41 8.05 -27.09
N GLY A 399 1.04 9.02 -27.92
CA GLY A 399 0.92 10.42 -27.52
C GLY A 399 -0.09 10.62 -26.38
N ASN A 400 -1.25 9.97 -26.46
CA ASN A 400 -2.25 9.98 -25.39
C ASN A 400 -1.76 9.28 -24.11
N ALA A 401 -1.06 8.16 -24.25
CA ALA A 401 -0.46 7.43 -23.14
C ALA A 401 0.63 8.26 -22.43
N ASP A 402 1.51 8.91 -23.19
CA ASP A 402 2.55 9.80 -22.68
C ASP A 402 1.97 11.04 -22.01
N PHE A 403 0.90 11.60 -22.56
CA PHE A 403 0.18 12.69 -21.90
C PHE A 403 -0.37 12.26 -20.53
N LYS A 404 -0.97 11.07 -20.44
CA LYS A 404 -1.45 10.51 -19.15
C LYS A 404 -0.30 10.33 -18.16
N ILE A 405 0.82 9.72 -18.57
CA ILE A 405 1.98 9.50 -17.70
C ILE A 405 2.58 10.84 -17.26
N THR A 406 2.75 11.79 -18.18
CA THR A 406 3.29 13.12 -17.89
C THR A 406 2.45 13.84 -16.84
N ARG A 407 1.10 13.78 -16.95
CA ARG A 407 0.20 14.33 -15.93
C ARG A 407 0.38 13.66 -14.56
N MET A 408 0.56 12.34 -14.52
CA MET A 408 0.80 11.63 -13.27
C MET A 408 2.13 12.04 -12.63
N ILE A 409 3.21 12.14 -13.41
CA ILE A 409 4.52 12.59 -12.93
C ILE A 409 4.42 14.04 -12.42
N TYR A 410 3.76 14.91 -13.19
CA TYR A 410 3.59 16.31 -12.80
C TYR A 410 2.81 16.44 -11.50
N ALA A 411 1.70 15.70 -11.35
CA ALA A 411 0.91 15.70 -10.11
C ALA A 411 1.70 15.22 -8.89
N ASP A 412 2.61 14.24 -9.06
CA ASP A 412 3.51 13.77 -8.00
C ASP A 412 4.58 14.82 -7.64
N LEU A 413 5.16 15.48 -8.66
CA LEU A 413 6.24 16.46 -8.45
C LEU A 413 5.75 17.79 -7.89
N LEU A 414 4.55 18.23 -8.28
CA LEU A 414 4.02 19.57 -7.98
C LEU A 414 4.09 19.94 -6.48
N PRO A 415 3.65 19.09 -5.54
CA PRO A 415 3.78 19.36 -4.09
C PRO A 415 5.21 19.69 -3.66
N VAL A 416 6.19 18.95 -4.19
CA VAL A 416 7.59 19.11 -3.81
C VAL A 416 8.22 20.31 -4.52
N LEU A 417 7.82 20.58 -5.77
CA LEU A 417 8.25 21.75 -6.53
C LEU A 417 7.79 23.06 -5.88
N ASN A 418 6.59 23.08 -5.28
CA ASN A 418 6.06 24.24 -4.56
C ASN A 418 6.86 24.59 -3.29
N LYS A 419 7.55 23.61 -2.70
CA LYS A 419 8.34 23.77 -1.46
C LYS A 419 9.77 24.26 -1.71
N ILE A 420 10.26 24.27 -2.95
CA ILE A 420 11.67 24.58 -3.24
C ILE A 420 11.89 26.00 -3.82
N PRO A 421 13.04 26.63 -3.51
CA PRO A 421 13.38 27.95 -4.06
C PRO A 421 13.42 27.98 -5.59
N GLN A 422 13.20 29.17 -6.17
CA GLN A 422 13.21 29.38 -7.62
C GLN A 422 14.54 28.93 -8.26
N GLU A 423 15.67 29.15 -7.59
CA GLU A 423 16.97 28.72 -8.11
C GLU A 423 17.09 27.20 -8.29
N GLN A 424 16.52 26.41 -7.37
CA GLN A 424 16.49 24.95 -7.49
C GLN A 424 15.55 24.51 -8.61
N ARG A 425 14.41 25.21 -8.78
CA ARG A 425 13.49 24.98 -9.90
C ARG A 425 14.15 25.26 -11.25
N ARG A 426 14.95 26.32 -11.37
CA ARG A 426 15.76 26.60 -12.56
C ARG A 426 16.80 25.50 -12.82
N ALA A 427 17.47 25.00 -11.78
CA ALA A 427 18.39 23.89 -11.93
C ALA A 427 17.71 22.61 -12.45
N LEU A 428 16.51 22.28 -11.97
CA LEU A 428 15.70 21.16 -12.49
C LEU A 428 15.28 21.39 -13.95
N TYR A 429 14.92 22.61 -14.30
CA TYR A 429 14.62 22.99 -15.68
C TYR A 429 15.84 22.79 -16.58
N ASP A 430 17.03 23.24 -16.16
CA ASP A 430 18.27 23.04 -16.90
C ASP A 430 18.59 21.54 -17.05
N MET A 431 18.36 20.72 -16.01
CA MET A 431 18.47 19.25 -16.07
C MET A 431 17.50 18.60 -17.06
N SER A 432 16.36 19.25 -17.35
CA SER A 432 15.42 18.77 -18.37
C SER A 432 15.92 18.99 -19.81
N CYS A 433 17.02 19.71 -20.00
CA CYS A 433 17.68 19.92 -21.28
C CYS A 433 18.97 19.09 -21.38
N PRO A 434 19.04 18.09 -22.28
CA PRO A 434 20.25 17.28 -22.44
C PRO A 434 21.51 18.07 -22.82
N LEU A 435 21.34 19.24 -23.46
CA LEU A 435 22.45 20.09 -23.89
C LEU A 435 22.97 21.01 -22.77
N THR A 436 22.08 21.41 -21.86
CA THR A 436 22.43 22.35 -20.78
C THR A 436 22.82 21.57 -19.52
N GLY A 437 21.93 20.69 -19.04
CA GLY A 437 22.01 20.00 -17.76
C GLY A 437 22.30 20.91 -16.56
N SER A 438 22.44 20.34 -15.37
CA SER A 438 22.81 21.07 -14.15
C SER A 438 23.63 20.21 -13.20
N GLN A 439 24.27 20.82 -12.21
CA GLN A 439 24.92 20.09 -11.13
C GLN A 439 23.88 19.65 -10.10
N CYS A 440 23.89 18.36 -9.73
CA CYS A 440 22.95 17.80 -8.75
C CYS A 440 23.01 18.53 -7.40
N GLN A 441 24.20 19.01 -7.02
CA GLN A 441 24.47 19.73 -5.77
C GLN A 441 23.66 21.02 -5.62
N ARG A 442 23.14 21.59 -6.71
CA ARG A 442 22.26 22.77 -6.68
C ARG A 442 20.86 22.45 -6.15
N ILE A 443 20.50 21.17 -6.04
CA ILE A 443 19.24 20.70 -5.46
C ILE A 443 19.49 20.32 -4.01
N ALA A 444 18.98 21.12 -3.07
CA ALA A 444 19.16 20.87 -1.64
C ALA A 444 18.04 20.02 -1.03
N ASN A 445 16.90 19.88 -1.72
CA ASN A 445 15.78 19.09 -1.22
C ASN A 445 16.11 17.58 -1.26
N PRO A 446 16.13 16.88 -0.11
CA PRO A 446 16.54 15.48 -0.03
C PRO A 446 15.55 14.52 -0.72
N ALA A 447 14.26 14.84 -0.74
CA ALA A 447 13.26 14.04 -1.44
C ALA A 447 13.46 14.08 -2.96
N LEU A 448 13.72 15.26 -3.52
CA LEU A 448 14.03 15.40 -4.94
C LEU A 448 15.33 14.71 -5.31
N LEU A 449 16.39 14.82 -4.50
CA LEU A 449 17.64 14.11 -4.75
C LEU A 449 17.42 12.59 -4.86
N ARG A 450 16.55 12.01 -4.02
CA ARG A 450 16.20 10.57 -4.07
C ARG A 450 15.48 10.18 -5.36
N VAL A 451 14.60 11.06 -5.86
CA VAL A 451 13.92 10.89 -7.16
C VAL A 451 14.93 10.96 -8.31
N LEU A 452 15.84 11.94 -8.27
CA LEU A 452 16.81 12.20 -9.34
C LEU A 452 17.89 11.12 -9.47
N HIS A 453 18.31 10.48 -8.37
CA HIS A 453 19.41 9.50 -8.35
C HIS A 453 19.23 8.29 -9.29
N GLY A 454 18.02 8.02 -9.79
CA GLY A 454 17.75 6.96 -10.78
C GLY A 454 17.34 7.48 -12.16
N LEU A 455 17.37 8.79 -12.37
CA LEU A 455 16.82 9.46 -13.55
C LEU A 455 17.85 10.32 -14.29
N THR A 456 19.09 10.35 -13.83
CA THR A 456 20.10 11.28 -14.33
C THR A 456 21.32 10.57 -14.92
N ALA A 457 21.93 11.21 -15.91
CA ALA A 457 23.20 10.82 -16.51
C ALA A 457 24.06 12.05 -16.76
N PRO A 458 25.40 11.92 -16.78
CA PRO A 458 26.28 13.04 -17.13
C PRO A 458 26.09 13.42 -18.60
N ILE A 459 26.18 14.71 -18.92
CA ILE A 459 26.07 15.19 -20.32
C ILE A 459 27.20 14.63 -21.19
N LEU A 460 28.40 14.57 -20.61
CA LEU A 460 29.60 14.00 -21.19
C LEU A 460 30.32 13.19 -20.11
N GLU A 461 31.05 12.17 -20.51
CA GLU A 461 31.86 11.38 -19.57
C GLU A 461 32.83 12.29 -18.80
N GLY A 462 32.82 12.21 -17.47
CA GLY A 462 33.60 13.09 -16.59
C GLY A 462 33.01 14.48 -16.33
N SER A 463 31.85 14.83 -16.92
CA SER A 463 31.16 16.09 -16.64
C SER A 463 30.45 16.07 -15.28
N GLU A 464 30.57 17.15 -14.52
CA GLU A 464 29.79 17.37 -13.30
C GLU A 464 28.31 17.72 -13.58
N ARG A 465 28.01 18.09 -14.83
CA ARG A 465 26.64 18.44 -15.25
C ARG A 465 25.91 17.18 -15.66
N ILE A 466 24.73 17.01 -15.09
CA ILE A 466 23.83 15.89 -15.33
C ILE A 466 22.53 16.35 -15.96
N TYR A 467 21.89 15.47 -16.73
CA TYR A 467 20.59 15.69 -17.35
C TYR A 467 19.64 14.52 -17.06
N LEU A 468 18.34 14.74 -17.20
CA LEU A 468 17.33 13.70 -17.06
C LEU A 468 17.31 12.77 -18.27
N THR A 469 17.51 11.48 -18.06
CA THR A 469 17.59 10.48 -19.14
C THR A 469 16.24 10.22 -19.80
N SER A 470 15.16 10.22 -19.01
CA SER A 470 13.79 9.98 -19.49
C SER A 470 13.17 11.20 -20.15
N SER A 471 12.71 11.06 -21.40
CA SER A 471 11.99 12.10 -22.15
C SER A 471 10.71 12.55 -21.48
N ILE A 472 9.91 11.62 -20.94
CA ILE A 472 8.64 11.90 -20.28
C ILE A 472 8.87 12.72 -18.99
N TYR A 473 9.90 12.39 -18.21
CA TYR A 473 10.27 13.21 -17.06
C TYR A 473 10.78 14.60 -17.49
N ARG A 474 11.59 14.70 -18.55
CA ARG A 474 12.00 16.01 -19.10
C ARG A 474 10.77 16.86 -19.45
N GLN A 475 9.77 16.27 -20.11
CA GLN A 475 8.52 16.97 -20.44
C GLN A 475 7.76 17.39 -19.18
N ALA A 476 7.63 16.51 -18.18
CA ALA A 476 6.95 16.85 -16.92
C ALA A 476 7.62 18.01 -16.18
N PHE A 477 8.95 18.05 -16.11
CA PHE A 477 9.69 19.17 -15.52
C PHE A 477 9.61 20.45 -16.38
N LYS A 478 9.50 20.34 -17.71
CA LYS A 478 9.32 21.49 -18.62
C LYS A 478 7.89 22.04 -18.63
N ALA A 479 6.89 21.20 -18.39
CA ALA A 479 5.47 21.55 -18.36
C ALA A 479 5.07 22.41 -17.14
N SER A 480 6.04 22.82 -16.33
CA SER A 480 5.89 23.76 -15.21
C SER A 480 6.29 25.24 -15.51
N PRO A 481 6.14 25.85 -16.72
CA PRO A 481 6.67 27.21 -16.97
C PRO A 481 6.10 28.28 -16.02
N SER A 482 4.82 28.18 -15.65
CA SER A 482 4.13 29.11 -14.75
C SER A 482 4.66 29.10 -13.32
N HIS A 483 5.41 28.07 -12.91
CA HIS A 483 6.05 27.96 -11.61
C HIS A 483 7.58 27.99 -11.67
N ILE A 484 8.19 28.14 -12.85
CA ILE A 484 9.66 28.14 -13.01
C ILE A 484 10.19 29.52 -13.43
N ILE A 485 9.40 30.30 -14.18
CA ILE A 485 9.88 31.52 -14.87
C ILE A 485 9.34 32.82 -14.24
N ALA A 486 8.27 32.76 -13.42
CA ALA A 486 7.74 33.93 -12.71
C ALA A 486 8.65 34.35 -11.54
#